data_AF-A0A015KA54-F1
#
_entry.id   AF-A0A015KA54-F1
#
_cell.length_a   1.000
_cell.length_b   1.000
_cell.length_c   1.000
_cell.angle_alpha   90.00
_cell.angle_beta   90.00
_cell.angle_gamma   90.00
#
_symmetry.space_group_name_H-M   'P 1'
#
loop_
_entity.id
_entity.type
_entity.pdbx_description
1 polymer ?
#
loop_
_entity_poly.entity_id
_entity_poly.type
_entity_poly.pdbx_seq_one_letter_code
_entity_poly.pdbx_strand_id
1 'polypeptide(L)'
;MGKSHQYQITLRPGEIGVDDEWLIRRYNLTTSYDTDHLMNGDIIGLFHNITNKPALYSHAVLLGDGSQEVSCFGDGSENNNKVSNIPFQMQLFFD
;
A
#
# COMPACT_ATOMS: atom_id res chain seq x y z
N MET A 1 -24.69 -4.50 -1.41
CA MET A 1 -23.30 -4.05 -1.63
C MET A 1 -23.07 -2.85 -0.73
N GLY A 2 -22.16 -2.96 0.23
CA GLY A 2 -21.89 -1.92 1.23
C GLY A 2 -20.45 -1.44 1.10
N LYS A 3 -20.22 -0.14 1.33
CA LYS A 3 -18.88 0.45 1.47
C LYS A 3 -18.43 0.39 2.93
N SER A 4 -17.13 0.32 3.16
CA SER A 4 -16.53 0.25 4.51
C SER A 4 -16.79 1.49 5.40
N HIS A 5 -17.27 2.61 4.85
CA HIS A 5 -17.36 3.93 5.51
C HIS A 5 -16.00 4.46 6.03
N GLN A 6 -14.89 3.98 5.46
CA GLN A 6 -13.54 4.40 5.81
C GLN A 6 -13.02 5.45 4.83
N TYR A 7 -11.87 6.05 5.14
CA TYR A 7 -11.22 7.02 4.26
C TYR A 7 -10.85 6.35 2.93
N GLN A 8 -11.38 6.91 1.84
CA GLN A 8 -11.11 6.43 0.50
C GLN A 8 -9.71 6.84 0.06
N ILE A 9 -9.02 5.94 -0.64
CA ILE A 9 -7.80 6.24 -1.37
C ILE A 9 -8.17 6.44 -2.84
N THR A 10 -7.59 7.44 -3.47
CA THR A 10 -7.79 7.71 -4.89
C THR A 10 -6.46 7.99 -5.57
N LEU A 11 -6.32 7.58 -6.83
CA LEU A 11 -5.27 8.09 -7.69
C LEU A 11 -5.65 9.51 -8.15
N ARG A 12 -4.83 10.50 -7.79
CA ARG A 12 -4.98 11.87 -8.27
C ARG A 12 -3.96 12.13 -9.40
N PRO A 13 -4.40 12.23 -10.66
CA PRO A 13 -3.51 12.66 -11.74
C PRO A 13 -3.23 14.16 -11.62
N GLY A 14 -1.98 14.58 -11.84
CA GLY A 14 -1.58 15.99 -11.84
C GLY A 14 -0.41 16.29 -10.90
N GLU A 15 -0.39 17.50 -10.33
CA GLU A 15 0.63 17.93 -9.38
C GLU A 15 0.61 17.07 -8.12
N ILE A 16 1.81 16.58 -7.74
CA ILE A 16 2.03 15.85 -6.50
C ILE A 16 1.84 16.81 -5.33
N GLY A 17 0.82 16.56 -4.53
CA GLY A 17 0.52 17.29 -3.29
C GLY A 17 1.03 16.55 -2.06
N VAL A 18 0.97 17.23 -0.92
CA VAL A 18 1.38 16.67 0.37
C VAL A 18 0.54 15.46 0.81
N ASP A 19 -0.69 15.32 0.29
CA ASP A 19 -1.57 14.16 0.53
C ASP A 19 -1.19 12.93 -0.33
N ASP A 20 -0.28 13.10 -1.29
CA ASP A 20 0.20 12.02 -2.16
C ASP A 20 1.49 11.37 -1.60
N GLU A 21 2.03 11.89 -0.49
CA GLU A 21 3.27 11.41 0.13
C GLU A 21 3.03 10.24 1.09
N TRP A 22 3.73 9.13 0.83
CA TRP A 22 3.55 7.87 1.56
C TRP A 22 4.89 7.39 2.11
N LEU A 23 4.88 6.89 3.35
CA LEU A 23 6.02 6.30 4.04
C LEU A 23 5.95 4.77 3.95
N ILE A 24 7.11 4.14 3.71
CA ILE A 24 7.22 2.69 3.67
C ILE A 24 7.78 2.19 5.00
N ARG A 25 7.08 1.25 5.64
CA ARG A 25 7.57 0.54 6.83
C ARG A 25 7.69 -0.94 6.55
N ARG A 26 8.84 -1.52 6.91
CA ARG A 26 9.08 -2.96 6.79
C ARG A 26 8.62 -3.70 8.03
N TYR A 27 8.04 -4.88 7.84
CA TYR A 27 7.61 -5.80 8.91
C TYR A 27 8.53 -7.02 9.04
N ASN A 28 9.60 -7.10 8.25
CA ASN A 28 10.55 -8.20 8.28
C ASN A 28 11.40 -8.17 9.56
N LEU A 29 11.40 -9.29 10.29
CA LEU A 29 12.10 -9.45 11.58
C LEU A 29 13.52 -10.03 11.46
N THR A 30 13.93 -10.52 10.29
CA THR A 30 15.03 -11.51 10.19
C THR A 30 16.13 -11.21 9.18
N THR A 31 16.17 -10.03 8.57
CA THR A 31 17.14 -9.75 7.52
C THR A 31 18.11 -8.62 7.89
N SER A 32 19.41 -8.96 7.98
CA SER A 32 20.50 -8.03 8.30
C SER A 32 21.13 -7.41 7.04
N TYR A 33 20.34 -7.03 6.05
CA TYR A 33 20.84 -6.23 4.92
C TYR A 33 20.73 -4.75 5.23
N ASP A 34 21.51 -3.95 4.50
CA ASP A 34 21.57 -2.49 4.59
C ASP A 34 20.15 -1.90 4.64
N THR A 35 19.86 -1.09 5.65
CA THR A 35 18.50 -0.69 6.05
C THR A 35 17.82 0.28 5.08
N ASP A 36 18.47 0.57 3.96
CA ASP A 36 18.15 1.70 3.09
C ASP A 36 17.49 1.26 1.78
N HIS A 37 17.51 -0.04 1.45
CA HIS A 37 16.92 -0.57 0.21
C HIS A 37 15.83 -1.60 0.49
N LEU A 38 14.70 -1.49 -0.21
CA LEU A 38 13.64 -2.50 -0.21
C LEU A 38 14.04 -3.67 -1.11
N MET A 39 13.86 -4.88 -0.59
CA MET A 39 14.18 -6.11 -1.29
C MET A 39 12.92 -6.76 -1.87
N ASN A 40 13.11 -7.56 -2.93
CA ASN A 40 12.04 -8.40 -3.44
C ASN A 40 11.56 -9.37 -2.35
N GLY A 41 10.25 -9.45 -2.18
CA GLY A 41 9.60 -10.25 -1.15
C GLY A 41 9.53 -9.57 0.22
N ASP A 42 10.04 -8.34 0.38
CA ASP A 42 9.86 -7.60 1.63
C ASP A 42 8.37 -7.41 1.93
N ILE A 43 7.95 -7.74 3.16
CA ILE A 43 6.61 -7.41 3.62
C ILE A 43 6.64 -5.99 4.18
N ILE A 44 5.85 -5.12 3.55
CA ILE A 44 5.80 -3.69 3.86
C ILE A 44 4.38 -3.24 4.18
N GLY A 45 4.27 -2.15 4.92
CA GLY A 45 3.04 -1.36 5.03
C GLY A 45 3.32 0.04 4.50
N LEU A 46 2.29 0.60 3.89
CA LEU A 46 2.30 1.96 3.38
C LEU A 46 1.55 2.83 4.38
N PHE A 47 2.11 3.98 4.73
CA PHE A 47 1.53 4.92 5.68
C PHE A 47 1.42 6.29 5.03
N HIS A 48 0.28 6.96 5.19
CA HIS A 48 0.14 8.33 4.70
C HIS A 48 0.98 9.28 5.55
N ASN A 49 1.79 10.14 4.92
CA ASN A 49 2.81 10.93 5.63
C ASN A 49 2.18 11.86 6.68
N ILE A 50 1.12 12.59 6.31
CA ILE A 50 0.51 13.61 7.19
C ILE A 50 -0.25 12.97 8.35
N THR A 51 -1.05 11.93 8.07
CA THR A 51 -1.93 11.34 9.09
C THR A 51 -1.22 10.23 9.88
N ASN A 52 -0.08 9.76 9.39
CA ASN A 52 0.66 8.62 9.91
C ASN A 52 -0.20 7.35 10.08
N LYS A 53 -1.30 7.26 9.33
CA LYS A 53 -2.19 6.10 9.32
C LYS A 53 -1.79 5.13 8.21
N PRO A 54 -2.01 3.82 8.39
CA PRO A 54 -1.83 2.86 7.31
C PRO A 54 -2.67 3.29 6.12
N ALA A 55 -1.98 3.60 5.02
CA ALA A 55 -2.59 4.04 3.80
C ALA A 55 -3.32 2.90 3.12
N LEU A 56 -2.77 1.68 3.10
CA LEU A 56 -3.35 0.55 2.38
C LEU A 56 -3.98 -0.46 3.36
N TYR A 57 -5.29 -0.66 3.27
CA TYR A 57 -6.03 -1.74 3.91
C TYR A 57 -6.93 -2.40 2.87
N SER A 58 -6.78 -3.71 2.63
CA SER A 58 -7.69 -4.45 1.77
C SER A 58 -8.82 -5.10 2.55
N HIS A 59 -10.04 -5.03 2.02
CA HIS A 59 -11.21 -5.67 2.61
C HIS A 59 -11.54 -6.97 1.90
N ALA A 60 -12.07 -7.94 2.64
CA ALA A 60 -12.70 -9.13 2.04
C ALA A 60 -14.01 -8.80 1.30
N VAL A 61 -14.52 -7.58 1.46
CA VAL A 61 -15.72 -7.09 0.77
C VAL A 61 -15.40 -6.77 -0.68
N LEU A 62 -16.17 -7.37 -1.59
CA LEU A 62 -16.07 -7.11 -3.02
C LEU A 62 -16.97 -5.94 -3.43
N LEU A 63 -16.43 -5.06 -4.27
CA LEU A 63 -17.16 -4.02 -4.99
C LEU A 63 -18.03 -4.65 -6.08
N GLY A 64 -18.88 -3.83 -6.71
CA GLY A 64 -19.85 -4.30 -7.71
C GLY A 64 -19.23 -4.95 -8.95
N ASP A 65 -17.95 -4.69 -9.22
CA ASP A 65 -17.15 -5.27 -10.29
C ASP A 65 -16.34 -6.51 -9.85
N GLY A 66 -16.49 -6.96 -8.60
CA GLY A 66 -15.75 -8.09 -8.04
C GLY A 66 -14.34 -7.76 -7.55
N SER A 67 -13.91 -6.50 -7.61
CA SER A 67 -12.64 -6.06 -7.01
C SER A 67 -12.75 -5.88 -5.49
N GLN A 68 -11.63 -5.94 -4.78
CA GLN A 68 -11.61 -5.66 -3.34
C GLN A 68 -11.60 -4.15 -3.08
N GLU A 69 -12.37 -3.70 -2.08
CA GLU A 69 -12.26 -2.33 -1.58
C GLU A 69 -10.89 -2.12 -0.90
N VAL A 70 -10.25 -0.99 -1.19
CA VAL A 70 -9.00 -0.56 -0.56
C VAL A 70 -9.20 0.81 0.09
N SER A 71 -8.81 0.95 1.35
CA SER A 71 -9.03 2.16 2.17
C SER A 71 -7.86 2.45 3.10
N CYS A 72 -7.84 3.65 3.69
CA CYS A 72 -6.90 4.04 4.74
C CYS A 72 -7.50 3.72 6.11
N PHE A 73 -7.09 2.59 6.71
CA PHE A 73 -7.66 2.08 7.94
C PHE A 73 -6.69 1.20 8.73
N GLY A 74 -6.98 1.03 10.02
CA GLY A 74 -6.20 0.23 10.97
C GLY A 74 -5.06 1.01 11.61
N ASP A 75 -4.25 0.31 12.41
CA ASP A 75 -3.03 0.82 13.06
C ASP A 75 -1.74 0.21 12.48
N GLY A 76 -1.89 -0.67 11.47
CA GLY A 76 -0.79 -1.34 10.79
C GLY A 76 -0.35 -2.64 11.46
N SER A 77 -1.03 -3.11 12.51
CA SER A 77 -0.78 -4.41 13.11
C SER A 77 -1.39 -5.57 12.31
N GLU A 78 -2.52 -5.30 11.64
CA GLU A 78 -3.29 -6.28 10.89
C GLU A 78 -2.59 -6.73 9.60
N ASN A 79 -2.87 -7.97 9.16
CA ASN A 79 -2.28 -8.51 7.93
C ASN A 79 -2.83 -7.84 6.67
N ASN A 80 -4.05 -7.30 6.73
CA ASN A 80 -4.69 -6.59 5.63
C ASN A 80 -4.00 -5.25 5.30
N ASN A 81 -3.11 -4.79 6.18
CA ASN A 81 -2.26 -3.63 5.97
C ASN A 81 -0.87 -3.96 5.40
N LYS A 82 -0.57 -5.23 5.16
CA LYS A 82 0.74 -5.71 4.74
C LYS A 82 0.69 -6.14 3.28
N VAL A 83 1.64 -5.65 2.49
CA VAL A 83 1.80 -5.99 1.08
C VAL A 83 3.21 -6.50 0.80
N SER A 84 3.31 -7.42 -0.15
CA SER A 84 4.60 -7.93 -0.62
C SER A 84 5.19 -6.95 -1.65
N ASN A 85 6.41 -6.50 -1.42
CA ASN A 85 7.18 -5.76 -2.41
C ASN A 85 7.67 -6.72 -3.50
N ILE A 86 6.99 -6.74 -4.64
CA ILE A 86 7.38 -7.54 -5.81
C ILE A 86 7.77 -6.54 -6.90
N PRO A 87 9.07 -6.37 -7.21
CA PRO A 87 9.49 -5.51 -8.30
C PRO A 87 8.96 -6.09 -9.61
N PHE A 88 8.18 -5.31 -10.35
CA PHE A 88 7.82 -5.64 -11.71
C PHE A 88 8.91 -5.10 -12.64
N GLN A 89 9.57 -5.98 -13.41
CA GLN A 89 10.36 -5.52 -14.55
C GLN A 89 9.39 -5.11 -15.65
N MET A 90 9.31 -3.81 -15.95
CA MET A 90 8.65 -3.32 -17.16
C MET A 90 9.66 -3.40 -18.31
N GLN A 91 9.71 -4.52 -19.02
CA GLN A 91 10.49 -4.64 -20.24
C GLN A 91 9.66 -4.07 -21.40
N LEU A 92 10.03 -2.89 -21.89
CA LEU A 92 9.48 -2.35 -23.12
C LEU A 92 10.06 -3.13 -24.29
N PHE A 93 9.24 -3.93 -24.95
CA PHE A 93 9.56 -4.49 -26.26
C PHE A 93 9.27 -3.42 -27.30
N PHE A 94 10.28 -3.05 -28.10
CA PHE A 94 10.08 -2.32 -29.34
C PHE A 94 10.20 -3.34 -30.46
N ASP A 95 9.18 -3.40 -31.32
CA ASP A 95 9.25 -4.10 -32.60
C ASP A 95 10.16 -3.32 -33.59
#